data_AF-A0A9W9UTE5-F1
#
_entry.id   AF-A0A9W9UTE5-F1
#
_cell.length_a   1.000
_cell.length_b   1.000
_cell.length_c   1.000
_cell.angle_alpha   90.00
_cell.angle_beta   90.00
_cell.angle_gamma   90.00
#
_symmetry.space_group_name_H-M   'P 1'
#
loop_
_entity.id
_entity.type
_entity.pdbx_description
1 polymer ?
#
loop_
_entity_poly.entity_id
_entity_poly.type
_entity_poly.pdbx_seq_one_letter_code
_entity_poly.pdbx_strand_id
1 'polypeptide(L)'
;METRTAGTPLTDTDTHPSERKRTRRWHHRGFTGCSTCRRRHVRCDEASPACNNCVRLGRECDGAQGQMTFKVYGPSQTSESAPETKAPKRRKKTSVATPARNETLAVSSVKREEGNECTEVVSPTTVPPPTVQFRFQDPVTPASVTRSIQRTDERYFAHFIDQVSTLLIIYDCPDNANPYRTMFPEFAKSCPTMINAMQALGALHLANTSEGSQRDKHSQTAMAKYGLVVRGFRARYADPSQQLGLTDFATCLLLCLFEMMDSQHQNWAVHLKGAREIYNTLFYPHTGTSTREVQRVAETNHPLRSFLVSLLSYLDVAGACASPGGTVVEGSYWKTMGGGWEYNLGTPSLSPTPDNPLLIELREAWSSLMEVQATISTFASDKKTWMNMDQSDMTYKDIFNQLVVWRAMAPPSLQLLSDLDDESIAQYPYPEVLEYAGCIEAYEKATFVHLLQVAGAGRVGWITDWTYMDMLVSRILLLICNLSKGVGQLAVLWPLFIAGQETRMEDEQKYVRQTMEELKRFGFKNVDKALEHLEGVWFKRRSFPGGWIQTLEEVQTNILLP
;
A
#
# COMPACT_ATOMS: atom_id res chain seq x y z
N MET A 1 40.58 32.34 -74.96
CA MET A 1 39.83 31.45 -75.86
C MET A 1 39.05 30.48 -75.00
N GLU A 2 37.76 30.26 -75.14
CA GLU A 2 36.64 30.93 -75.83
C GLU A 2 35.40 30.09 -75.47
N THR A 3 34.20 30.55 -75.81
CA THR A 3 32.95 30.04 -75.21
C THR A 3 32.16 29.07 -76.10
N ARG A 4 31.09 28.48 -75.52
CA ARG A 4 29.89 27.88 -76.18
C ARG A 4 30.10 26.47 -76.81
N THR A 5 29.08 25.61 -76.99
CA THR A 5 27.60 25.81 -76.99
C THR A 5 26.84 24.56 -76.47
N ALA A 6 25.49 24.52 -76.54
CA ALA A 6 24.61 23.59 -75.82
C ALA A 6 23.64 22.74 -76.69
N GLY A 7 23.08 21.67 -76.09
CA GLY A 7 21.92 20.85 -76.55
C GLY A 7 22.23 19.76 -77.59
N THR A 8 21.56 18.61 -77.73
CA THR A 8 20.48 17.83 -77.03
C THR A 8 20.46 16.42 -77.73
N PRO A 9 19.55 15.42 -77.51
CA PRO A 9 18.70 14.99 -76.39
C PRO A 9 18.84 13.47 -76.01
N LEU A 10 17.93 13.03 -75.12
CA LEU A 10 17.60 11.69 -74.57
C LEU A 10 17.69 10.43 -75.47
N THR A 11 18.01 9.29 -74.82
CA THR A 11 17.25 8.01 -74.92
C THR A 11 17.38 7.19 -73.63
N ASP A 12 16.29 6.57 -73.17
CA ASP A 12 16.23 5.68 -72.00
C ASP A 12 16.82 4.28 -72.27
N THR A 13 17.47 3.70 -71.24
CA THR A 13 17.26 2.28 -70.87
C THR A 13 17.49 2.08 -69.37
N ASP A 14 16.49 1.54 -68.69
CA ASP A 14 16.52 1.17 -67.27
C ASP A 14 17.66 0.21 -66.87
N THR A 15 18.19 0.37 -65.65
CA THR A 15 18.57 -0.77 -64.79
C THR A 15 18.74 -0.34 -63.33
N HIS A 16 17.81 -0.76 -62.48
CA HIS A 16 17.78 -0.44 -61.04
C HIS A 16 19.00 -0.99 -60.25
N PRO A 17 19.66 -0.17 -59.40
CA PRO A 17 20.56 -0.67 -58.37
C PRO A 17 19.76 -1.30 -57.21
N SER A 18 20.14 -2.51 -56.78
CA SER A 18 19.41 -3.23 -55.72
C SER A 18 19.51 -2.56 -54.35
N GLU A 19 18.38 -2.12 -53.80
CA GLU A 19 18.32 -1.51 -52.47
C GLU A 19 18.74 -2.48 -51.34
N ARG A 20 19.63 -2.03 -50.46
CA ARG A 20 19.91 -2.71 -49.18
C ARG A 20 18.71 -2.58 -48.26
N LYS A 21 17.81 -3.59 -48.24
CA LYS A 21 16.64 -3.66 -47.35
C LYS A 21 17.01 -3.32 -45.89
N ARG A 22 16.52 -2.18 -45.39
CA ARG A 22 16.63 -1.78 -43.97
C ARG A 22 15.91 -2.79 -43.07
N THR A 23 16.64 -3.72 -42.47
CA THR A 23 16.11 -4.62 -41.44
C THR A 23 15.75 -3.81 -40.19
N ARG A 24 14.45 -3.64 -39.93
CA ARG A 24 13.90 -2.90 -38.78
C ARG A 24 14.19 -3.69 -37.50
N ARG A 25 15.09 -3.18 -36.65
CA ARG A 25 15.33 -3.77 -35.31
C ARG A 25 14.05 -3.69 -34.48
N TRP A 26 13.56 -4.84 -34.05
CA TRP A 26 12.48 -4.90 -33.06
C TRP A 26 13.01 -4.46 -31.70
N HIS A 27 12.26 -3.58 -31.04
CA HIS A 27 12.46 -3.17 -29.65
C HIS A 27 11.16 -3.40 -28.88
N HIS A 28 11.26 -3.63 -27.57
CA HIS A 28 10.11 -3.76 -26.69
C HIS A 28 9.28 -2.47 -26.74
N ARG A 29 7.95 -2.60 -26.82
CA ARG A 29 7.02 -1.47 -26.89
C ARG A 29 6.79 -0.92 -25.49
N GLY A 30 7.26 0.29 -25.21
CA GLY A 30 6.87 1.02 -23.99
C GLY A 30 5.37 1.29 -23.99
N PHE A 31 4.70 1.04 -22.86
CA PHE A 31 3.24 1.19 -22.71
C PHE A 31 2.79 2.64 -22.47
N THR A 32 3.71 3.60 -22.58
CA THR A 32 3.60 5.00 -22.12
C THR A 32 3.54 6.03 -23.26
N GLY A 33 3.83 5.67 -24.51
CA GLY A 33 3.87 6.63 -25.63
C GLY A 33 2.51 7.28 -25.98
N CYS A 34 2.51 8.43 -26.67
CA CYS A 34 1.28 9.11 -27.11
C CYS A 34 0.49 8.32 -28.17
N SER A 35 -0.82 8.51 -28.28
CA SER A 35 -1.65 7.71 -29.20
C SER A 35 -1.28 7.95 -30.67
N THR A 36 -0.81 9.15 -31.01
CA THR A 36 -0.33 9.48 -32.37
C THR A 36 0.97 8.74 -32.71
N CYS A 37 1.90 8.56 -31.77
CA CYS A 37 3.10 7.73 -31.98
C CYS A 37 2.76 6.24 -32.00
N ARG A 38 1.83 5.77 -31.14
CA ARG A 38 1.33 4.37 -31.16
C ARG A 38 0.71 4.01 -32.51
N ARG A 39 -0.26 4.79 -33.00
CA ARG A 39 -0.93 4.60 -34.31
C ARG A 39 0.06 4.56 -35.48
N ARG A 40 1.17 5.31 -35.37
CA ARG A 40 2.23 5.37 -36.39
C ARG A 40 3.31 4.30 -36.23
N HIS A 41 3.23 3.44 -35.21
CA HIS A 41 4.23 2.42 -34.87
C HIS A 41 5.67 2.97 -34.79
N VAL A 42 5.81 4.15 -34.17
CA VAL A 42 7.10 4.80 -33.87
C VAL A 42 7.28 4.97 -32.36
N ARG A 43 8.52 5.01 -31.88
CA ARG A 43 8.81 5.27 -30.47
C ARG A 43 8.43 6.72 -30.13
N CYS A 44 7.65 6.89 -29.07
CA CYS A 44 7.38 8.19 -28.48
C CYS A 44 8.60 8.62 -27.64
N ASP A 45 8.93 9.90 -27.68
CA ASP A 45 9.92 10.52 -26.79
C ASP A 45 9.31 10.98 -25.45
N GLU A 46 7.98 10.83 -25.31
CA GLU A 46 7.21 10.95 -24.05
C GLU A 46 7.28 12.34 -23.38
N ALA A 47 7.77 13.35 -24.10
CA ALA A 47 7.63 14.75 -23.72
C ALA A 47 6.15 15.19 -23.66
N SER A 48 5.88 16.11 -22.74
CA SER A 48 4.55 16.65 -22.40
C SER A 48 4.65 18.18 -22.39
N PRO A 49 3.65 18.93 -22.90
CA PRO A 49 2.31 18.51 -23.31
C PRO A 49 2.26 17.72 -24.64
N ALA A 50 3.26 17.88 -25.51
CA ALA A 50 3.34 17.18 -26.79
C ALA A 50 4.73 16.55 -26.97
N CYS A 51 4.79 15.35 -27.54
CA CYS A 51 6.05 14.69 -27.86
C CYS A 51 6.71 15.36 -29.08
N ASN A 52 8.04 15.46 -29.08
CA ASN A 52 8.80 16.12 -30.16
C ASN A 52 8.56 15.46 -31.52
N ASN A 53 8.29 14.14 -31.53
CA ASN A 53 7.94 13.41 -32.74
C ASN A 53 6.59 13.80 -33.37
N CYS A 54 5.67 14.42 -32.61
CA CYS A 54 4.43 14.99 -33.14
C CYS A 54 4.59 16.48 -33.46
N VAL A 55 5.24 17.25 -32.57
CA VAL A 55 5.51 18.69 -32.77
C VAL A 55 6.25 18.93 -34.09
N ARG A 56 7.37 18.22 -34.32
CA ARG A 56 8.19 18.33 -35.55
C ARG A 56 7.43 17.99 -36.83
N LEU A 57 6.29 17.31 -36.73
CA LEU A 57 5.49 16.86 -37.88
C LEU A 57 4.14 17.57 -37.96
N GLY A 58 3.90 18.61 -37.16
CA GLY A 58 2.64 19.38 -37.16
C GLY A 58 1.42 18.52 -36.84
N ARG A 59 1.57 17.48 -36.02
CA ARG A 59 0.49 16.55 -35.67
C ARG A 59 -0.01 16.77 -34.27
N GLU A 60 -1.33 16.66 -34.11
CA GLU A 60 -1.99 16.62 -32.83
C GLU A 60 -1.39 15.52 -31.93
N CYS A 61 -1.11 15.90 -30.68
CA CYS A 61 -0.43 15.06 -29.72
C CYS A 61 -1.10 15.17 -28.35
N ASP A 62 -1.39 14.02 -27.78
CA ASP A 62 -2.15 13.80 -26.55
C ASP A 62 -1.26 13.52 -25.32
N GLY A 63 0.02 13.89 -25.39
CA GLY A 63 1.03 13.56 -24.37
C GLY A 63 1.31 12.06 -24.20
N ALA A 64 2.22 11.71 -23.30
CA ALA A 64 2.46 10.32 -22.91
C ALA A 64 1.23 9.70 -22.23
N GLN A 65 0.74 8.57 -22.73
CA GLN A 65 -0.40 7.83 -22.17
C GLN A 65 0.09 6.71 -21.24
N GLY A 66 0.38 7.04 -19.99
CA GLY A 66 0.94 6.13 -18.98
C GLY A 66 2.24 6.70 -18.40
N GLN A 67 2.48 6.47 -17.11
CA GLN A 67 3.32 7.30 -16.24
C GLN A 67 2.83 8.75 -16.15
N MET A 68 2.13 9.07 -15.05
CA MET A 68 1.91 10.45 -14.62
C MET A 68 2.81 10.81 -13.44
N THR A 69 4.11 10.54 -13.59
CA THR A 69 5.16 11.03 -12.68
C THR A 69 5.09 12.55 -12.55
N PHE A 70 5.10 13.06 -11.32
CA PHE A 70 5.42 14.46 -11.06
C PHE A 70 6.91 14.66 -11.37
N LYS A 71 7.23 15.48 -12.38
CA LYS A 71 8.59 16.03 -12.51
C LYS A 71 8.66 17.31 -11.69
N VAL A 72 9.29 17.22 -10.53
CA VAL A 72 9.74 18.40 -9.78
C VAL A 72 10.87 19.03 -10.59
N TYR A 73 10.57 20.11 -11.30
CA TYR A 73 11.59 20.89 -12.01
C TYR A 73 12.23 21.87 -11.03
N GLY A 74 13.27 21.41 -10.34
CA GLY A 74 14.30 22.32 -9.83
C GLY A 74 15.08 22.95 -11.00
N PRO A 75 15.68 24.14 -10.83
CA PRO A 75 16.48 24.77 -11.87
C PRO A 75 17.69 23.89 -12.26
N SER A 76 17.95 23.80 -13.57
CA SER A 76 18.82 22.77 -14.16
C SER A 76 20.33 23.01 -13.95
N GLN A 77 21.08 21.92 -13.80
CA GLN A 77 22.54 21.86 -14.05
C GLN A 77 22.87 20.73 -15.04
N THR A 78 24.00 20.85 -15.74
CA THR A 78 24.29 20.17 -17.00
C THR A 78 25.26 18.97 -16.86
N SER A 79 24.87 17.84 -17.43
CA SER A 79 25.67 16.78 -18.12
C SER A 79 27.10 16.40 -17.66
N GLU A 80 27.37 15.10 -17.52
CA GLU A 80 28.21 14.36 -18.52
C GLU A 80 28.26 12.81 -18.37
N SER A 81 28.48 12.15 -19.53
CA SER A 81 28.95 10.79 -19.87
C SER A 81 28.84 9.55 -18.93
N ALA A 82 28.33 8.44 -19.50
CA ALA A 82 28.62 7.03 -19.13
C ALA A 82 29.77 6.45 -20.00
N PRO A 83 30.33 5.25 -19.68
CA PRO A 83 29.90 4.05 -20.43
C PRO A 83 30.01 2.66 -19.73
N GLU A 84 29.30 1.65 -20.26
CA GLU A 84 29.41 0.23 -19.88
C GLU A 84 30.12 -0.65 -20.95
N THR A 85 30.74 -1.75 -20.52
CA THR A 85 31.33 -2.82 -21.35
C THR A 85 30.44 -4.08 -21.48
N LYS A 86 30.63 -4.89 -22.53
CA LYS A 86 29.76 -6.02 -22.93
C LYS A 86 30.40 -7.41 -22.79
N ALA A 87 29.56 -8.44 -22.57
CA ALA A 87 29.88 -9.85 -22.82
C ALA A 87 28.69 -10.63 -23.47
N PRO A 88 28.87 -11.82 -24.11
CA PRO A 88 27.99 -12.29 -25.18
C PRO A 88 27.08 -13.52 -24.88
N LYS A 89 26.23 -13.87 -25.87
CA LYS A 89 25.14 -14.88 -25.83
C LYS A 89 25.54 -16.28 -26.34
N ARG A 90 24.79 -17.34 -25.95
CA ARG A 90 24.72 -18.63 -26.70
C ARG A 90 23.29 -19.19 -26.88
N ARG A 91 22.91 -19.33 -28.17
CA ARG A 91 22.01 -20.27 -28.90
C ARG A 91 20.78 -20.97 -28.25
N LYS A 92 19.67 -20.98 -29.02
CA LYS A 92 18.45 -21.84 -28.92
C LYS A 92 18.49 -23.05 -29.89
N LYS A 93 17.63 -24.06 -29.64
CA LYS A 93 16.88 -24.93 -30.59
C LYS A 93 15.55 -25.33 -29.88
N THR A 94 14.33 -25.09 -30.39
CA THR A 94 13.51 -25.84 -31.40
C THR A 94 13.40 -27.35 -31.09
N SER A 95 12.29 -27.95 -30.62
CA SER A 95 10.85 -28.00 -31.04
C SER A 95 10.50 -29.16 -31.98
N VAL A 96 9.66 -30.13 -31.53
CA VAL A 96 8.90 -31.12 -32.34
C VAL A 96 7.56 -31.39 -31.61
N ALA A 97 6.54 -31.91 -32.33
CA ALA A 97 5.12 -31.87 -32.00
C ALA A 97 4.47 -33.16 -31.47
N THR A 98 3.15 -33.05 -31.17
CA THR A 98 2.16 -34.04 -30.73
C THR A 98 1.81 -35.13 -31.77
N PRO A 99 1.07 -36.18 -31.35
CA PRO A 99 -0.35 -36.28 -31.75
C PRO A 99 -1.33 -36.70 -30.62
N ALA A 100 -2.64 -36.62 -30.92
CA ALA A 100 -3.79 -36.99 -30.07
C ALA A 100 -4.09 -38.53 -30.15
N ARG A 101 -5.13 -39.16 -29.57
CA ARG A 101 -6.49 -38.71 -29.17
C ARG A 101 -7.24 -39.77 -28.32
N ASN A 102 -8.25 -39.34 -27.54
CA ASN A 102 -9.60 -39.92 -27.25
C ASN A 102 -9.95 -39.73 -25.75
N GLU A 103 -10.97 -38.98 -25.32
CA GLU A 103 -12.45 -39.16 -25.47
C GLU A 103 -12.87 -40.60 -25.05
N THR A 104 -13.62 -40.87 -23.99
CA THR A 104 -14.86 -40.28 -23.41
C THR A 104 -14.98 -40.67 -21.91
N LEU A 105 -16.00 -40.39 -21.07
CA LEU A 105 -17.34 -39.75 -21.17
C LEU A 105 -17.70 -39.09 -19.80
N ALA A 106 -18.98 -38.88 -19.48
CA ALA A 106 -19.49 -38.39 -18.18
C ALA A 106 -20.82 -39.09 -17.80
N VAL A 107 -21.13 -39.24 -16.51
CA VAL A 107 -22.47 -39.56 -15.96
C VAL A 107 -22.66 -38.91 -14.59
N SER A 108 -23.87 -38.43 -14.30
CA SER A 108 -24.30 -37.87 -13.01
C SER A 108 -25.52 -38.61 -12.44
N SER A 109 -25.61 -38.78 -11.11
CA SER A 109 -26.87 -38.93 -10.34
C SER A 109 -26.56 -39.16 -8.83
N VAL A 110 -26.99 -38.29 -7.90
CA VAL A 110 -28.25 -38.29 -7.10
C VAL A 110 -28.18 -39.09 -5.78
N LYS A 111 -28.78 -38.50 -4.74
CA LYS A 111 -28.78 -38.84 -3.30
C LYS A 111 -29.34 -40.22 -2.91
N ARG A 112 -28.92 -40.73 -1.74
CA ARG A 112 -29.84 -41.28 -0.71
C ARG A 112 -29.24 -41.28 0.70
N GLU A 113 -30.11 -41.24 1.70
CA GLU A 113 -29.85 -41.23 3.15
C GLU A 113 -30.16 -42.62 3.76
N GLU A 114 -29.51 -42.95 4.88
CA GLU A 114 -29.85 -43.92 5.95
C GLU A 114 -28.57 -44.04 6.83
N GLY A 115 -28.56 -44.03 8.17
CA GLY A 115 -29.61 -43.88 9.17
C GLY A 115 -29.45 -44.92 10.29
N ASN A 116 -28.96 -44.55 11.49
CA ASN A 116 -29.35 -45.20 12.75
C ASN A 116 -28.99 -44.42 14.03
N GLU A 117 -29.78 -44.63 15.09
CA GLU A 117 -29.82 -43.84 16.34
C GLU A 117 -28.87 -44.36 17.46
N CYS A 118 -28.60 -43.55 18.49
CA CYS A 118 -29.14 -43.83 19.85
C CYS A 118 -28.97 -42.68 20.89
N THR A 119 -29.98 -42.56 21.75
CA THR A 119 -29.99 -41.94 23.11
C THR A 119 -29.60 -40.47 23.28
N GLU A 120 -30.63 -39.61 23.42
CA GLU A 120 -30.55 -38.37 24.20
C GLU A 120 -30.40 -38.66 25.70
N VAL A 121 -29.53 -37.91 26.39
CA VAL A 121 -29.55 -37.75 27.85
C VAL A 121 -29.55 -36.26 28.15
N VAL A 122 -30.69 -35.74 28.62
CA VAL A 122 -30.83 -34.34 29.01
C VAL A 122 -30.07 -34.10 30.32
N SER A 123 -28.93 -33.40 30.26
CA SER A 123 -28.26 -32.84 31.44
C SER A 123 -28.69 -31.39 31.71
N PRO A 124 -28.69 -30.93 32.98
CA PRO A 124 -29.19 -29.60 33.32
C PRO A 124 -28.31 -28.48 32.76
N THR A 125 -28.95 -27.38 32.42
CA THR A 125 -28.40 -26.13 31.88
C THR A 125 -27.03 -25.76 32.44
N THR A 126 -25.97 -26.11 31.72
CA THR A 126 -24.71 -25.38 31.83
C THR A 126 -24.94 -24.05 31.12
N VAL A 127 -24.86 -22.93 31.84
CA VAL A 127 -24.73 -21.64 31.18
C VAL A 127 -23.44 -21.72 30.37
N PRO A 128 -23.46 -21.56 29.04
CA PRO A 128 -22.22 -21.60 28.27
C PRO A 128 -21.29 -20.50 28.82
N PRO A 129 -19.97 -20.74 28.92
CA PRO A 129 -19.04 -19.69 29.30
C PRO A 129 -19.24 -18.49 28.35
N PRO A 130 -19.07 -17.24 28.84
CA PRO A 130 -19.28 -16.06 28.01
C PRO A 130 -18.39 -16.15 26.77
N THR A 131 -19.02 -16.42 25.62
CA THR A 131 -18.30 -16.51 24.35
C THR A 131 -17.75 -15.15 24.01
N VAL A 132 -16.43 -15.08 23.86
CA VAL A 132 -15.70 -13.84 23.56
C VAL A 132 -16.23 -13.26 22.25
N GLN A 133 -16.98 -12.16 22.35
CA GLN A 133 -17.50 -11.46 21.18
C GLN A 133 -16.41 -10.53 20.62
N PHE A 134 -15.65 -11.04 19.66
CA PHE A 134 -14.79 -10.23 18.80
C PHE A 134 -15.64 -9.18 18.08
N ARG A 135 -15.27 -7.90 18.18
CA ARG A 135 -16.10 -6.77 17.75
C ARG A 135 -16.04 -6.54 16.24
N PHE A 136 -15.00 -7.03 15.56
CA PHE A 136 -14.65 -6.65 14.18
C PHE A 136 -14.73 -7.80 13.16
N GLN A 137 -15.70 -8.72 13.34
CA GLN A 137 -15.80 -9.93 12.52
C GLN A 137 -16.24 -9.68 11.06
N ASP A 138 -17.11 -8.69 10.80
CA ASP A 138 -17.63 -8.41 9.45
C ASP A 138 -17.82 -6.90 9.18
N PRO A 139 -17.75 -6.44 7.91
CA PRO A 139 -18.08 -5.07 7.55
C PRO A 139 -19.54 -4.73 7.92
N VAL A 140 -19.77 -3.54 8.46
CA VAL A 140 -21.13 -3.06 8.80
C VAL A 140 -22.05 -3.16 7.58
N THR A 141 -23.09 -3.99 7.69
CA THR A 141 -24.12 -4.18 6.66
C THR A 141 -24.69 -2.82 6.23
N PRO A 142 -24.81 -2.51 4.92
CA PRO A 142 -25.22 -1.19 4.46
C PRO A 142 -26.54 -0.73 5.09
N ALA A 143 -26.55 0.48 5.64
CA ALA A 143 -27.75 1.11 6.19
C ALA A 143 -28.69 1.56 5.05
N SER A 144 -29.37 0.58 4.42
CA SER A 144 -30.41 0.70 3.38
C SER A 144 -30.43 2.01 2.57
N VAL A 145 -29.34 2.32 1.86
CA VAL A 145 -29.32 3.35 0.80
C VAL A 145 -29.76 2.73 -0.54
N THR A 146 -30.73 1.80 -0.51
CA THR A 146 -31.32 1.17 -1.69
C THR A 146 -32.37 2.09 -2.34
N ARG A 147 -32.06 3.38 -2.51
CA ARG A 147 -32.86 4.29 -3.33
C ARG A 147 -32.33 4.26 -4.77
N SER A 148 -32.93 3.40 -5.60
CA SER A 148 -32.92 3.47 -7.07
C SER A 148 -31.69 4.15 -7.69
N ILE A 149 -30.51 3.49 -7.61
CA ILE A 149 -29.26 4.01 -8.21
C ILE A 149 -29.39 3.97 -9.73
N GLN A 150 -29.63 5.13 -10.35
CA GLN A 150 -29.89 5.25 -11.80
C GLN A 150 -28.62 5.54 -12.62
N ARG A 151 -27.49 5.88 -11.99
CA ARG A 151 -26.19 6.09 -12.66
C ARG A 151 -25.09 5.22 -12.09
N THR A 152 -24.23 4.71 -12.96
CA THR A 152 -23.08 3.86 -12.60
C THR A 152 -22.11 4.54 -11.62
N ASP A 153 -21.97 5.86 -11.71
CA ASP A 153 -21.06 6.65 -10.89
C ASP A 153 -21.53 6.78 -9.43
N GLU A 154 -22.84 6.80 -9.21
CA GLU A 154 -23.44 6.80 -7.87
C GLU A 154 -23.20 5.46 -7.15
N ARG A 155 -23.21 4.33 -7.88
CA ARG A 155 -22.90 3.00 -7.33
C ARG A 155 -21.51 2.93 -6.72
N TYR A 156 -20.48 3.46 -7.39
CA TYR A 156 -19.10 3.38 -6.88
C TYR A 156 -18.87 4.28 -5.68
N PHE A 157 -19.55 5.43 -5.62
CA PHE A 157 -19.52 6.30 -4.45
C PHE A 157 -20.21 5.64 -3.25
N ALA A 158 -21.42 5.08 -3.45
CA ALA A 158 -22.12 4.32 -2.41
C ALA A 158 -21.29 3.12 -1.92
N HIS A 159 -20.71 2.34 -2.83
CA HIS A 159 -19.83 1.22 -2.46
C HIS A 159 -18.60 1.65 -1.65
N PHE A 160 -18.03 2.84 -1.94
CA PHE A 160 -16.96 3.39 -1.11
C PHE A 160 -17.44 3.70 0.31
N ILE A 161 -18.58 4.39 0.45
CA ILE A 161 -19.17 4.75 1.75
C ILE A 161 -19.59 3.53 2.55
N ASP A 162 -20.28 2.58 1.93
CA ASP A 162 -20.93 1.47 2.63
C ASP A 162 -19.99 0.30 2.92
N GLN A 163 -18.91 0.12 2.14
CA GLN A 163 -18.06 -1.07 2.21
C GLN A 163 -16.56 -0.75 2.30
N VAL A 164 -16.00 0.10 1.43
CA VAL A 164 -14.54 0.36 1.45
C VAL A 164 -14.12 1.11 2.71
N SER A 165 -14.92 2.07 3.19
CA SER A 165 -14.68 2.83 4.41
C SER A 165 -14.49 1.98 5.68
N THR A 166 -15.16 0.83 5.79
CA THR A 166 -15.04 -0.14 6.90
C THR A 166 -13.77 -1.00 6.82
N LEU A 167 -13.14 -1.08 5.64
CA LEU A 167 -11.85 -1.72 5.47
C LEU A 167 -10.70 -0.72 5.66
N LEU A 168 -10.98 0.58 5.58
CA LEU A 168 -10.03 1.66 5.83
C LEU A 168 -10.02 2.13 7.30
N ILE A 169 -11.14 1.99 8.02
CA ILE A 169 -11.26 2.20 9.47
C ILE A 169 -11.84 0.92 10.05
N ILE A 170 -10.95 0.05 10.56
CA ILE A 170 -11.28 -1.28 11.07
C ILE A 170 -12.07 -1.18 12.38
N TYR A 171 -11.65 -0.27 13.26
CA TYR A 171 -12.23 -0.04 14.58
C TYR A 171 -13.38 0.98 14.55
N ASP A 172 -14.32 0.83 13.60
CA ASP A 172 -15.52 1.67 13.45
C ASP A 172 -16.56 1.27 14.52
N CYS A 173 -16.76 2.10 15.53
CA CYS A 173 -17.70 1.85 16.64
C CYS A 173 -18.23 3.17 17.21
N PRO A 174 -19.22 3.18 18.13
CA PRO A 174 -19.77 4.42 18.68
C PRO A 174 -18.72 5.40 19.23
N ASP A 175 -17.61 4.89 19.77
CA ASP A 175 -16.50 5.67 20.34
C ASP A 175 -15.38 6.03 19.35
N ASN A 176 -15.47 5.54 18.11
CA ASN A 176 -14.48 5.75 17.05
C ASN A 176 -15.22 6.01 15.74
N ALA A 177 -15.39 7.28 15.39
CA ALA A 177 -16.11 7.65 14.18
C ALA A 177 -15.40 7.15 12.90
N ASN A 178 -16.17 7.02 11.82
CA ASN A 178 -15.63 6.78 10.48
C ASN A 178 -15.84 8.02 9.60
N PRO A 179 -14.86 8.94 9.51
CA PRO A 179 -15.01 10.21 8.79
C PRO A 179 -15.22 10.02 7.28
N TYR A 180 -14.81 8.88 6.70
CA TYR A 180 -15.13 8.54 5.33
C TYR A 180 -16.65 8.39 5.10
N ARG A 181 -17.41 7.99 6.13
CA ARG A 181 -18.88 7.89 6.12
C ARG A 181 -19.57 9.19 6.53
N THR A 182 -19.09 9.84 7.59
CA THR A 182 -19.81 10.94 8.25
C THR A 182 -19.45 12.33 7.74
N MET A 183 -18.22 12.55 7.26
CA MET A 183 -17.72 13.89 6.88
C MET A 183 -17.35 14.00 5.40
N PHE A 184 -16.65 13.01 4.85
CA PHE A 184 -16.20 13.02 3.44
C PHE A 184 -17.32 13.25 2.42
N PRO A 185 -18.57 12.76 2.59
CA PRO A 185 -19.65 13.06 1.66
C PRO A 185 -20.01 14.54 1.53
N GLU A 186 -19.82 15.35 2.57
CA GLU A 186 -20.09 16.79 2.50
C GLU A 186 -19.02 17.49 1.65
N PHE A 187 -17.75 17.21 1.92
CA PHE A 187 -16.62 17.73 1.12
C PHE A 187 -16.67 17.28 -0.34
N ALA A 188 -17.13 16.05 -0.60
CA ALA A 188 -17.28 15.51 -1.95
C ALA A 188 -18.30 16.28 -2.82
N LYS A 189 -19.29 16.99 -2.22
CA LYS A 189 -20.26 17.80 -2.97
C LYS A 189 -19.63 19.01 -3.65
N SER A 190 -18.62 19.62 -3.02
CA SER A 190 -17.94 20.82 -3.53
C SER A 190 -16.57 20.52 -4.15
N CYS A 191 -16.04 19.30 -3.99
CA CYS A 191 -14.71 18.91 -4.49
C CYS A 191 -14.78 17.77 -5.54
N PRO A 192 -14.79 18.09 -6.85
CA PRO A 192 -14.85 17.10 -7.92
C PRO A 192 -13.68 16.10 -7.95
N THR A 193 -12.49 16.47 -7.45
CA THR A 193 -11.35 15.55 -7.35
C THR A 193 -11.57 14.54 -6.23
N MET A 194 -12.12 14.95 -5.09
CA MET A 194 -12.40 14.08 -3.95
C MET A 194 -13.47 13.03 -4.26
N ILE A 195 -14.60 13.42 -4.87
CA ILE A 195 -15.64 12.46 -5.27
C ILE A 195 -15.14 11.44 -6.30
N ASN A 196 -14.30 11.87 -7.26
CA ASN A 196 -13.67 10.95 -8.22
C ASN A 196 -12.65 10.01 -7.55
N ALA A 197 -11.94 10.43 -6.49
CA ALA A 197 -11.03 9.56 -5.75
C ALA A 197 -11.78 8.49 -4.95
N MET A 198 -12.87 8.87 -4.27
CA MET A 198 -13.76 7.93 -3.56
C MET A 198 -14.39 6.92 -4.55
N GLN A 199 -14.89 7.39 -5.69
CA GLN A 199 -15.39 6.53 -6.77
C GLN A 199 -14.31 5.61 -7.37
N ALA A 200 -13.06 6.09 -7.49
CA ALA A 200 -11.96 5.27 -7.98
C ALA A 200 -11.66 4.10 -7.03
N LEU A 201 -11.59 4.36 -5.71
CA LEU A 201 -11.43 3.33 -4.68
C LEU A 201 -12.60 2.33 -4.66
N GLY A 202 -13.85 2.82 -4.71
CA GLY A 202 -15.04 1.96 -4.78
C GLY A 202 -15.05 1.07 -6.02
N ALA A 203 -14.63 1.59 -7.17
CA ALA A 203 -14.50 0.83 -8.42
C ALA A 203 -13.32 -0.15 -8.38
N LEU A 204 -12.20 0.22 -7.77
CA LEU A 204 -11.02 -0.65 -7.64
C LEU A 204 -11.30 -1.86 -6.74
N HIS A 205 -11.92 -1.64 -5.58
CA HIS A 205 -12.33 -2.72 -4.69
C HIS A 205 -13.24 -3.71 -5.42
N LEU A 206 -14.30 -3.21 -6.08
CA LEU A 206 -15.19 -4.07 -6.89
C LEU A 206 -14.45 -4.78 -8.04
N ALA A 207 -13.41 -4.19 -8.63
CA ALA A 207 -12.60 -4.85 -9.64
C ALA A 207 -11.73 -5.97 -9.05
N ASN A 208 -11.26 -5.81 -7.82
CA ASN A 208 -10.41 -6.77 -7.12
C ASN A 208 -11.23 -7.93 -6.51
N THR A 209 -12.51 -7.72 -6.19
CA THR A 209 -13.43 -8.76 -5.66
C THR A 209 -14.43 -9.32 -6.68
N SER A 210 -14.30 -8.98 -7.96
CA SER A 210 -15.12 -9.53 -9.06
C SER A 210 -14.28 -10.37 -10.02
N GLU A 211 -14.96 -11.19 -10.83
CA GLU A 211 -14.34 -11.99 -11.89
C GLU A 211 -14.84 -11.60 -13.30
N GLY A 212 -14.12 -12.11 -14.32
CA GLY A 212 -14.49 -12.00 -15.73
C GLY A 212 -14.78 -10.57 -16.21
N SER A 213 -15.79 -10.43 -17.07
CA SER A 213 -16.10 -9.14 -17.73
C SER A 213 -16.56 -8.01 -16.79
N GLN A 214 -16.95 -8.31 -15.54
CA GLN A 214 -17.31 -7.28 -14.57
C GLN A 214 -16.07 -6.65 -13.94
N ARG A 215 -15.08 -7.48 -13.59
CA ARG A 215 -13.74 -7.02 -13.16
C ARG A 215 -13.13 -6.03 -14.15
N ASP A 216 -13.17 -6.34 -15.44
CA ASP A 216 -12.61 -5.46 -16.48
C ASP A 216 -13.32 -4.10 -16.53
N LYS A 217 -14.65 -4.07 -16.42
CA LYS A 217 -15.45 -2.83 -16.40
C LYS A 217 -15.18 -1.98 -15.15
N HIS A 218 -15.12 -2.62 -13.99
CA HIS A 218 -14.81 -1.98 -12.72
C HIS A 218 -13.37 -1.41 -12.74
N SER A 219 -12.39 -2.17 -13.22
CA SER A 219 -11.00 -1.74 -13.36
C SER A 219 -10.85 -0.56 -14.33
N GLN A 220 -11.48 -0.62 -15.51
CA GLN A 220 -11.50 0.50 -16.48
C GLN A 220 -12.11 1.76 -15.85
N THR A 221 -13.18 1.62 -15.07
CA THR A 221 -13.81 2.77 -14.39
C THR A 221 -12.89 3.34 -13.30
N ALA A 222 -12.26 2.49 -12.48
CA ALA A 222 -11.31 2.90 -11.45
C ALA A 222 -10.16 3.73 -12.05
N MET A 223 -9.54 3.22 -13.13
CA MET A 223 -8.47 3.91 -13.87
C MET A 223 -8.94 5.24 -14.49
N ALA A 224 -10.14 5.28 -15.07
CA ALA A 224 -10.70 6.50 -15.65
C ALA A 224 -10.96 7.59 -14.59
N LYS A 225 -11.50 7.19 -13.43
CA LYS A 225 -11.75 8.06 -12.27
C LYS A 225 -10.46 8.56 -11.64
N TYR A 226 -9.51 7.67 -11.35
CA TYR A 226 -8.15 8.02 -10.92
C TYR A 226 -7.50 9.05 -11.88
N GLY A 227 -7.59 8.80 -13.19
CA GLY A 227 -7.06 9.71 -14.20
C GLY A 227 -7.71 11.10 -14.22
N LEU A 228 -8.97 11.23 -13.81
CA LEU A 228 -9.62 12.54 -13.59
C LEU A 228 -9.04 13.25 -12.37
N VAL A 229 -8.81 12.53 -11.25
CA VAL A 229 -8.21 13.11 -10.04
C VAL A 229 -6.82 13.69 -10.32
N VAL A 230 -5.93 12.92 -10.94
CA VAL A 230 -4.56 13.37 -11.21
C VAL A 230 -4.53 14.51 -12.25
N ARG A 231 -5.44 14.53 -13.23
CA ARG A 231 -5.61 15.69 -14.12
C ARG A 231 -6.09 16.93 -13.36
N GLY A 232 -7.05 16.77 -12.45
CA GLY A 232 -7.54 17.84 -11.59
C GLY A 232 -6.42 18.45 -10.74
N PHE A 233 -5.66 17.62 -10.01
CA PHE A 233 -4.51 18.10 -9.23
C PHE A 233 -3.47 18.84 -10.07
N ARG A 234 -3.14 18.34 -11.26
CA ARG A 234 -2.20 19.03 -12.16
C ARG A 234 -2.71 20.39 -12.62
N ALA A 235 -4.00 20.52 -12.90
CA ALA A 235 -4.60 21.80 -13.26
C ALA A 235 -4.58 22.79 -12.09
N ARG A 236 -4.93 22.33 -10.88
CA ARG A 236 -4.89 23.17 -9.66
C ARG A 236 -3.46 23.61 -9.31
N TYR A 237 -2.49 22.69 -9.36
CA TYR A 237 -1.09 22.97 -9.03
C TYR A 237 -0.40 23.89 -10.06
N ALA A 238 -0.88 23.89 -11.31
CA ALA A 238 -0.38 24.78 -12.36
C ALA A 238 -0.93 26.22 -12.27
N ASP A 239 -1.89 26.49 -11.37
CA ASP A 239 -2.54 27.79 -11.18
C ASP A 239 -2.19 28.38 -9.80
N PRO A 240 -1.21 29.31 -9.71
CA PRO A 240 -0.79 29.92 -8.43
C PRO A 240 -1.87 30.73 -7.71
N SER A 241 -3.01 30.99 -8.36
CA SER A 241 -4.16 31.68 -7.75
C SER A 241 -5.00 30.75 -6.86
N GLN A 242 -4.97 29.44 -7.11
CA GLN A 242 -5.74 28.45 -6.37
C GLN A 242 -5.01 28.02 -5.09
N GLN A 243 -5.66 28.21 -3.95
CA GLN A 243 -5.16 27.75 -2.67
C GLN A 243 -5.54 26.28 -2.43
N LEU A 244 -4.57 25.47 -2.01
CA LEU A 244 -4.80 24.11 -1.56
C LEU A 244 -5.53 24.13 -0.22
N GLY A 245 -6.41 23.15 0.01
CA GLY A 245 -7.18 23.01 1.25
C GLY A 245 -7.20 21.57 1.79
N LEU A 246 -7.91 21.34 2.88
CA LEU A 246 -8.04 19.99 3.48
C LEU A 246 -8.66 18.96 2.51
N THR A 247 -9.50 19.40 1.57
CA THR A 247 -10.06 18.49 0.54
C THR A 247 -9.01 18.02 -0.46
N ASP A 248 -8.00 18.83 -0.77
CA ASP A 248 -6.84 18.42 -1.56
C ASP A 248 -5.98 17.41 -0.78
N PHE A 249 -5.76 17.69 0.51
CA PHE A 249 -5.00 16.80 1.39
C PHE A 249 -5.67 15.41 1.50
N ALA A 250 -6.97 15.39 1.81
CA ALA A 250 -7.78 14.17 1.85
C ALA A 250 -7.79 13.42 0.52
N THR A 251 -7.94 14.15 -0.61
CA THR A 251 -7.91 13.53 -1.95
C THR A 251 -6.54 12.91 -2.25
N CYS A 252 -5.44 13.53 -1.82
CA CYS A 252 -4.10 13.00 -2.03
C CYS A 252 -3.85 11.73 -1.20
N LEU A 253 -4.31 11.70 0.06
CA LEU A 253 -4.26 10.52 0.91
C LEU A 253 -5.14 9.36 0.39
N LEU A 254 -6.31 9.66 -0.18
CA LEU A 254 -7.11 8.66 -0.92
C LEU A 254 -6.37 8.08 -2.13
N LEU A 255 -5.51 8.84 -2.81
CA LEU A 255 -4.65 8.29 -3.87
C LEU A 255 -3.54 7.37 -3.30
N CYS A 256 -2.98 7.65 -2.13
CA CYS A 256 -2.08 6.71 -1.46
C CYS A 256 -2.76 5.37 -1.17
N LEU A 257 -3.98 5.41 -0.62
CA LEU A 257 -4.80 4.22 -0.34
C LEU A 257 -5.23 3.48 -1.62
N PHE A 258 -5.44 4.20 -2.72
CA PHE A 258 -5.70 3.59 -4.03
C PHE A 258 -4.51 2.77 -4.52
N GLU A 259 -3.30 3.33 -4.48
CA GLU A 259 -2.08 2.64 -4.92
C GLU A 259 -1.70 1.49 -3.97
N MET A 260 -2.03 1.59 -2.68
CA MET A 260 -1.93 0.49 -1.71
C MET A 260 -2.83 -0.69 -2.13
N MET A 261 -4.11 -0.42 -2.37
CA MET A 261 -5.12 -1.43 -2.72
C MET A 261 -4.85 -2.06 -4.09
N ASP A 262 -4.37 -1.30 -5.10
CA ASP A 262 -4.01 -1.87 -6.39
C ASP A 262 -2.63 -2.54 -6.37
N SER A 263 -1.71 -2.03 -5.55
CA SER A 263 -0.34 -2.51 -5.32
C SER A 263 0.56 -2.63 -6.57
N GLN A 264 0.06 -2.43 -7.78
CA GLN A 264 0.80 -2.68 -9.03
C GLN A 264 2.09 -1.85 -9.14
N HIS A 265 2.13 -0.65 -8.55
CA HIS A 265 3.18 0.34 -8.74
C HIS A 265 3.60 1.02 -7.42
N GLN A 266 4.86 1.45 -7.34
CA GLN A 266 5.40 2.25 -6.21
C GLN A 266 4.93 3.73 -6.24
N ASN A 267 3.81 4.02 -6.91
CA ASN A 267 3.27 5.38 -7.06
C ASN A 267 2.73 5.94 -5.73
N TRP A 268 2.39 5.07 -4.76
CA TRP A 268 1.98 5.48 -3.42
C TRP A 268 3.01 6.44 -2.80
N ALA A 269 4.32 6.21 -3.02
CA ALA A 269 5.39 7.07 -2.52
C ALA A 269 5.46 8.44 -3.22
N VAL A 270 4.91 8.55 -4.43
CA VAL A 270 4.78 9.83 -5.16
C VAL A 270 3.62 10.64 -4.60
N HIS A 271 2.47 10.00 -4.35
CA HIS A 271 1.31 10.68 -3.73
C HIS A 271 1.61 11.04 -2.27
N LEU A 272 2.32 10.20 -1.52
CA LEU A 272 2.73 10.48 -0.14
C LEU A 272 3.64 11.73 -0.07
N LYS A 273 4.60 11.86 -1.00
CA LYS A 273 5.39 13.09 -1.15
C LYS A 273 4.54 14.29 -1.56
N GLY A 274 3.52 14.11 -2.40
CA GLY A 274 2.53 15.15 -2.70
C GLY A 274 1.71 15.58 -1.48
N ALA A 275 1.28 14.62 -0.64
CA ALA A 275 0.54 14.85 0.58
C ALA A 275 1.38 15.64 1.60
N ARG A 276 2.69 15.40 1.69
CA ARG A 276 3.64 16.24 2.42
C ARG A 276 3.65 17.69 1.92
N GLU A 277 3.75 17.93 0.62
CA GLU A 277 3.79 19.32 0.11
C GLU A 277 2.49 20.07 0.45
N ILE A 278 1.35 19.39 0.39
CA ILE A 278 0.05 19.95 0.83
C ILE A 278 0.07 20.20 2.35
N TYR A 279 0.51 19.22 3.14
CA TYR A 279 0.64 19.34 4.60
C TYR A 279 1.53 20.53 5.01
N ASN A 280 2.70 20.69 4.40
CA ASN A 280 3.60 21.82 4.61
C ASN A 280 2.91 23.15 4.26
N THR A 281 2.18 23.20 3.14
CA THR A 281 1.43 24.39 2.70
C THR A 281 0.30 24.77 3.66
N LEU A 282 -0.37 23.79 4.28
CA LEU A 282 -1.52 24.00 5.17
C LEU A 282 -1.12 24.34 6.61
N PHE A 283 0.03 23.87 7.08
CA PHE A 283 0.33 23.89 8.52
C PHE A 283 1.59 24.65 8.90
N TYR A 284 2.57 24.83 7.99
CA TYR A 284 3.77 25.61 8.29
C TYR A 284 3.61 27.08 7.87
N PRO A 285 4.19 28.04 8.63
CA PRO A 285 4.18 29.44 8.24
C PRO A 285 4.87 29.63 6.88
N HIS A 286 4.25 30.42 6.00
CA HIS A 286 4.84 30.85 4.75
C HIS A 286 4.82 32.37 4.67
N THR A 287 5.86 32.98 4.08
CA THR A 287 5.91 34.42 3.83
C THR A 287 4.86 34.78 2.77
N GLY A 288 3.66 35.16 3.21
CA GLY A 288 2.48 35.31 2.35
C GLY A 288 1.56 36.46 2.74
N THR A 289 0.48 36.62 1.98
CA THR A 289 -0.55 37.64 2.23
C THR A 289 -1.45 37.27 3.41
N SER A 290 -2.02 38.29 4.07
CA SER A 290 -2.92 38.10 5.23
C SER A 290 -4.09 37.15 4.95
N THR A 291 -4.63 37.14 3.73
CA THR A 291 -5.69 36.20 3.31
C THR A 291 -5.26 34.74 3.37
N ARG A 292 -4.01 34.42 3.01
CA ARG A 292 -3.48 33.05 3.09
C ARG A 292 -3.35 32.61 4.54
N GLU A 293 -2.90 33.51 5.42
CA GLU A 293 -2.79 33.22 6.85
C GLU A 293 -4.16 32.97 7.50
N VAL A 294 -5.20 33.73 7.13
CA VAL A 294 -6.58 33.49 7.61
C VAL A 294 -7.08 32.10 7.17
N GLN A 295 -6.85 31.69 5.92
CA GLN A 295 -7.22 30.35 5.46
C GLN A 295 -6.40 29.27 6.18
N ARG A 296 -5.08 29.46 6.35
CA ARG A 296 -4.20 28.55 7.09
C ARG A 296 -4.68 28.32 8.52
N VAL A 297 -5.07 29.38 9.23
CA VAL A 297 -5.64 29.30 10.59
C VAL A 297 -6.99 28.58 10.59
N ALA A 298 -7.86 28.80 9.60
CA ALA A 298 -9.14 28.08 9.49
C ALA A 298 -8.93 26.57 9.28
N GLU A 299 -8.07 26.18 8.34
CA GLU A 299 -7.75 24.76 8.08
C GLU A 299 -7.00 24.12 9.26
N THR A 300 -6.17 24.89 9.97
CA THR A 300 -5.52 24.44 11.21
C THR A 300 -6.51 24.23 12.35
N ASN A 301 -7.64 24.94 12.40
CA ASN A 301 -8.65 24.79 13.45
C ASN A 301 -9.79 23.82 13.07
N HIS A 302 -9.74 23.23 11.89
CA HIS A 302 -10.81 22.37 11.39
C HIS A 302 -10.76 20.96 12.02
N PRO A 303 -11.88 20.36 12.50
CA PRO A 303 -11.87 19.07 13.22
C PRO A 303 -11.22 17.92 12.44
N LEU A 304 -11.42 17.87 11.11
CA LEU A 304 -10.86 16.82 10.25
C LEU A 304 -9.31 16.84 10.17
N ARG A 305 -8.64 17.89 10.68
CA ARG A 305 -7.17 18.00 10.71
C ARG A 305 -6.53 16.79 11.39
N SER A 306 -6.96 16.46 12.61
CA SER A 306 -6.35 15.39 13.42
C SER A 306 -6.36 14.06 12.68
N PHE A 307 -7.53 13.70 12.13
CA PHE A 307 -7.69 12.53 11.28
C PHE A 307 -6.74 12.51 10.06
N LEU A 308 -6.69 13.59 9.28
CA LEU A 308 -5.88 13.61 8.05
C LEU A 308 -4.37 13.64 8.33
N VAL A 309 -3.94 14.30 9.40
CA VAL A 309 -2.54 14.28 9.84
C VAL A 309 -2.16 12.89 10.36
N SER A 310 -3.05 12.20 11.07
CA SER A 310 -2.79 10.84 11.55
C SER A 310 -2.87 9.77 10.43
N LEU A 311 -3.72 9.96 9.43
CA LEU A 311 -3.71 9.15 8.19
C LEU A 311 -2.39 9.36 7.43
N LEU A 312 -1.90 10.59 7.34
CA LEU A 312 -0.59 10.87 6.77
C LEU A 312 0.52 10.16 7.56
N SER A 313 0.56 10.26 8.90
CA SER A 313 1.62 9.63 9.72
C SER A 313 1.63 8.11 9.62
N TYR A 314 0.46 7.48 9.53
CA TYR A 314 0.37 6.04 9.32
C TYR A 314 0.89 5.60 7.96
N LEU A 315 0.48 6.28 6.89
CA LEU A 315 1.01 6.00 5.55
C LEU A 315 2.51 6.34 5.42
N ASP A 316 2.99 7.31 6.20
CA ASP A 316 4.39 7.72 6.20
C ASP A 316 5.30 6.70 6.90
N VAL A 317 4.95 6.29 8.13
CA VAL A 317 5.71 5.26 8.87
C VAL A 317 5.65 3.90 8.16
N ALA A 318 4.47 3.46 7.69
CA ALA A 318 4.36 2.23 6.90
C ALA A 318 5.17 2.29 5.59
N GLY A 319 5.19 3.46 4.94
CA GLY A 319 6.01 3.71 3.75
C GLY A 319 7.52 3.67 4.02
N ALA A 320 7.94 4.21 5.16
CA ALA A 320 9.32 4.24 5.62
C ALA A 320 9.84 2.84 6.00
N CYS A 321 9.03 2.02 6.68
CA CYS A 321 9.38 0.62 6.95
C CYS A 321 9.45 -0.22 5.66
N ALA A 322 8.64 0.11 4.65
CA ALA A 322 8.63 -0.60 3.37
C ALA A 322 9.80 -0.24 2.44
N SER A 323 10.41 0.95 2.58
CA SER A 323 11.17 1.57 1.48
C SER A 323 12.42 2.34 1.93
N PRO A 324 13.46 2.45 1.07
CA PRO A 324 14.59 3.33 1.34
C PRO A 324 14.17 4.81 1.28
N GLY A 325 14.34 5.54 2.38
CA GLY A 325 14.18 7.00 2.40
C GLY A 325 13.74 7.62 3.74
N GLY A 326 13.34 6.81 4.74
CA GLY A 326 12.75 7.32 5.97
C GLY A 326 11.35 7.90 5.76
N THR A 327 10.84 8.62 6.76
CA THR A 327 9.57 9.35 6.66
C THR A 327 9.68 10.55 5.71
N VAL A 328 8.61 10.89 4.99
CA VAL A 328 8.59 12.04 4.08
C VAL A 328 8.50 13.36 4.84
N VAL A 329 7.82 13.38 5.99
CA VAL A 329 7.81 14.50 6.94
C VAL A 329 8.80 14.21 8.08
N GLU A 330 9.56 15.21 8.50
CA GLU A 330 10.54 15.08 9.59
C GLU A 330 9.91 15.34 10.97
N GLY A 331 10.32 14.55 11.97
CA GLY A 331 9.92 14.68 13.37
C GLY A 331 8.51 14.17 13.69
N SER A 332 8.11 14.27 14.96
CA SER A 332 6.89 13.65 15.51
C SER A 332 5.63 14.49 15.26
N TYR A 333 5.40 14.89 14.00
CA TYR A 333 4.39 15.88 13.63
C TYR A 333 2.93 15.45 13.92
N TRP A 334 2.68 14.14 14.07
CA TRP A 334 1.40 13.61 14.56
C TRP A 334 1.11 14.03 16.01
N LYS A 335 2.13 14.14 16.86
CA LYS A 335 1.97 14.65 18.23
C LYS A 335 1.60 16.14 18.25
N THR A 336 2.28 16.95 17.43
CA THR A 336 2.12 18.42 17.44
C THR A 336 0.93 18.93 16.63
N MET A 337 0.66 18.36 15.45
CA MET A 337 -0.41 18.80 14.54
C MET A 337 -1.59 17.82 14.45
N GLY A 338 -1.37 16.53 14.73
CA GLY A 338 -2.44 15.54 14.85
C GLY A 338 -3.13 15.57 16.21
N GLY A 339 -2.43 16.02 17.26
CA GLY A 339 -2.90 15.92 18.65
C GLY A 339 -2.73 14.52 19.24
N GLY A 340 -2.02 13.62 18.56
CA GLY A 340 -1.96 12.19 18.87
C GLY A 340 -2.07 11.35 17.60
N TRP A 341 -2.30 10.05 17.79
CA TRP A 341 -2.51 9.10 16.69
C TRP A 341 -3.90 8.49 16.80
N GLU A 342 -4.71 8.69 15.77
CA GLU A 342 -6.12 8.30 15.70
C GLU A 342 -6.42 7.40 14.49
N TYR A 343 -5.56 7.41 13.47
CA TYR A 343 -5.71 6.52 12.34
C TYR A 343 -5.33 5.07 12.72
N ASN A 344 -6.02 4.11 12.11
CA ASN A 344 -5.91 2.66 12.34
C ASN A 344 -6.32 2.15 13.73
N LEU A 345 -6.33 2.95 14.80
CA LEU A 345 -6.90 2.59 16.12
C LEU A 345 -8.23 3.32 16.44
N GLY A 346 -8.87 3.85 15.40
CA GLY A 346 -10.18 4.52 15.46
C GLY A 346 -10.12 5.99 15.86
N THR A 347 -11.08 6.80 15.37
CA THR A 347 -11.00 8.27 15.41
C THR A 347 -11.94 8.87 16.48
N PRO A 348 -11.51 9.01 17.75
CA PRO A 348 -12.37 9.49 18.83
C PRO A 348 -12.66 10.99 18.75
N SER A 349 -11.74 11.81 18.21
CA SER A 349 -11.91 13.27 18.11
C SER A 349 -13.10 13.72 17.26
N LEU A 350 -13.62 12.82 16.43
CA LEU A 350 -14.78 13.01 15.56
C LEU A 350 -16.01 12.23 16.06
N SER A 351 -15.90 11.52 17.19
CA SER A 351 -17.02 10.88 17.87
C SER A 351 -17.84 11.90 18.68
N PRO A 352 -19.18 11.77 18.75
CA PRO A 352 -20.00 12.49 19.72
C PRO A 352 -19.98 11.86 21.13
N THR A 353 -19.42 10.65 21.30
CA THR A 353 -19.30 10.00 22.62
C THR A 353 -17.98 10.36 23.30
N PRO A 354 -17.90 10.34 24.65
CA PRO A 354 -16.63 10.49 25.35
C PRO A 354 -15.68 9.34 25.02
N ASP A 355 -14.40 9.65 24.76
CA ASP A 355 -13.38 8.63 24.47
C ASP A 355 -13.12 7.73 25.69
N ASN A 356 -12.81 6.46 25.42
CA ASN A 356 -12.57 5.46 26.45
C ASN A 356 -11.15 5.64 27.02
N PRO A 357 -10.96 5.81 28.34
CA PRO A 357 -9.63 5.97 28.94
C PRO A 357 -8.62 4.88 28.58
N LEU A 358 -9.06 3.62 28.46
CA LEU A 358 -8.18 2.51 28.05
C LEU A 358 -7.74 2.64 26.59
N LEU A 359 -8.59 3.17 25.71
CA LEU A 359 -8.23 3.44 24.32
C LEU A 359 -7.32 4.66 24.19
N ILE A 360 -7.42 5.66 25.08
CA ILE A 360 -6.45 6.77 25.15
C ILE A 360 -5.06 6.22 25.45
N GLU A 361 -4.91 5.44 26.54
CA GLU A 361 -3.63 4.83 26.92
C GLU A 361 -3.03 3.95 25.80
N LEU A 362 -3.87 3.16 25.12
CA LEU A 362 -3.43 2.31 24.01
C LEU A 362 -3.03 3.10 22.75
N ARG A 363 -3.73 4.21 22.44
CA ARG A 363 -3.34 5.12 21.33
C ARG A 363 -2.06 5.89 21.65
N GLU A 364 -1.80 6.25 22.91
CA GLU A 364 -0.53 6.84 23.35
C GLU A 364 0.64 5.84 23.24
N ALA A 365 0.42 4.59 23.69
CA ALA A 365 1.38 3.51 23.52
C ALA A 365 1.71 3.27 22.04
N TRP A 366 0.68 3.19 21.18
CA TRP A 366 0.84 3.07 19.73
C TRP A 366 1.62 4.23 19.10
N SER A 367 1.23 5.47 19.41
CA SER A 367 1.92 6.69 18.93
C SER A 367 3.42 6.69 19.26
N SER A 368 3.77 6.15 20.43
CA SER A 368 5.15 5.99 20.88
C SER A 368 5.88 4.84 20.17
N LEU A 369 5.20 3.71 19.91
CA LEU A 369 5.77 2.58 19.17
C LEU A 369 6.08 2.94 17.70
N MET A 370 5.18 3.68 17.05
CA MET A 370 5.35 4.14 15.68
C MET A 370 6.52 5.13 15.53
N GLU A 371 6.84 5.92 16.56
CA GLU A 371 8.03 6.77 16.60
C GLU A 371 9.32 5.94 16.62
N VAL A 372 9.31 4.77 17.27
CA VAL A 372 10.42 3.81 17.21
C VAL A 372 10.53 3.19 15.81
N GLN A 373 9.42 2.87 15.14
CA GLN A 373 9.43 2.40 13.74
C GLN A 373 9.99 3.43 12.76
N ALA A 374 9.63 4.71 12.91
CA ALA A 374 10.23 5.81 12.17
C ALA A 374 11.75 5.90 12.43
N THR A 375 12.18 5.71 13.69
CA THR A 375 13.60 5.71 14.08
C THR A 375 14.37 4.53 13.46
N ILE A 376 13.78 3.33 13.38
CA ILE A 376 14.35 2.18 12.66
C ILE A 376 14.52 2.48 11.16
N SER A 377 13.56 3.18 10.57
CA SER A 377 13.60 3.57 9.15
C SER A 377 14.73 4.58 8.87
N THR A 378 14.94 5.55 9.77
CA THR A 378 16.10 6.47 9.73
C THR A 378 17.41 5.68 9.87
N PHE A 379 17.50 4.77 10.84
CA PHE A 379 18.66 3.89 11.02
C PHE A 379 18.97 3.06 9.76
N ALA A 380 17.95 2.50 9.08
CA ALA A 380 18.14 1.79 7.82
C ALA A 380 18.71 2.70 6.70
N SER A 381 18.29 3.96 6.65
CA SER A 381 18.78 4.98 5.70
C SER A 381 20.24 5.36 5.98
N ASP A 382 20.57 5.65 7.24
CA ASP A 382 21.91 6.04 7.67
C ASP A 382 22.92 4.89 7.54
N LYS A 383 22.49 3.67 7.86
CA LYS A 383 23.26 2.43 7.63
C LYS A 383 23.58 2.18 6.16
N LYS A 384 22.71 2.62 5.24
CA LYS A 384 22.96 2.53 3.79
C LYS A 384 23.93 3.60 3.27
N THR A 385 24.06 4.73 3.98
CA THR A 385 24.69 5.94 3.42
C THR A 385 26.02 6.30 4.07
N TRP A 386 26.18 6.21 5.39
CA TRP A 386 27.39 6.71 6.07
C TRP A 386 27.82 5.96 7.34
N MET A 387 26.94 5.21 8.02
CA MET A 387 27.31 4.57 9.30
C MET A 387 28.34 3.44 9.12
N ASN A 388 29.33 3.41 10.02
CA ASN A 388 30.20 2.25 10.20
C ASN A 388 29.57 1.18 11.13
N MET A 389 30.29 0.08 11.36
CA MET A 389 29.77 -1.06 12.14
C MET A 389 29.55 -0.71 13.62
N ASP A 390 30.48 0.02 14.25
CA ASP A 390 30.37 0.39 15.67
C ASP A 390 29.22 1.38 15.91
N GLN A 391 29.07 2.37 15.02
CA GLN A 391 27.93 3.30 15.01
C GLN A 391 26.62 2.55 14.85
N SER A 392 26.55 1.62 13.89
CA SER A 392 25.37 0.77 13.67
C SER A 392 25.05 -0.13 14.87
N ASP A 393 26.04 -0.52 15.68
CA ASP A 393 25.84 -1.32 16.90
C ASP A 393 25.36 -0.48 18.07
N MET A 394 25.85 0.76 18.19
CA MET A 394 25.34 1.74 19.16
C MET A 394 23.88 2.08 18.86
N THR A 395 23.56 2.50 17.63
CA THR A 395 22.19 2.83 17.22
C THR A 395 21.24 1.63 17.39
N TYR A 396 21.67 0.41 17.06
CA TYR A 396 20.88 -0.79 17.34
C TYR A 396 20.57 -0.94 18.84
N LYS A 397 21.56 -0.81 19.72
CA LYS A 397 21.37 -0.93 21.18
C LYS A 397 20.46 0.16 21.73
N ASP A 398 20.59 1.39 21.24
CA ASP A 398 19.77 2.52 21.67
C ASP A 398 18.29 2.30 21.29
N ILE A 399 18.00 1.86 20.06
CA ILE A 399 16.63 1.56 19.62
C ILE A 399 16.08 0.31 20.34
N PHE A 400 16.90 -0.72 20.55
CA PHE A 400 16.51 -1.90 21.31
C PHE A 400 16.11 -1.53 22.75
N ASN A 401 16.90 -0.67 23.40
CA ASN A 401 16.58 -0.15 24.73
C ASN A 401 15.30 0.70 24.74
N GLN A 402 15.01 1.48 23.69
CA GLN A 402 13.74 2.20 23.56
C GLN A 402 12.54 1.23 23.55
N LEU A 403 12.61 0.11 22.83
CA LEU A 403 11.54 -0.91 22.84
C LEU A 403 11.39 -1.60 24.20
N VAL A 404 12.51 -1.87 24.90
CA VAL A 404 12.46 -2.43 26.27
C VAL A 404 11.82 -1.45 27.25
N VAL A 405 12.18 -0.16 27.19
CA VAL A 405 11.56 0.90 28.00
C VAL A 405 10.08 1.07 27.64
N TRP A 406 9.74 1.04 26.35
CA TRP A 406 8.35 1.09 25.89
C TRP A 406 7.52 -0.04 26.51
N ARG A 407 8.01 -1.29 26.51
CA ARG A 407 7.28 -2.42 27.11
C ARG A 407 7.15 -2.31 28.62
N ALA A 408 8.16 -1.77 29.30
CA ALA A 408 8.11 -1.50 30.75
C ALA A 408 7.11 -0.39 31.12
N MET A 409 6.86 0.56 30.21
CA MET A 409 5.92 1.67 30.38
C MET A 409 4.54 1.41 29.76
N ALA A 410 4.30 0.25 29.15
CA ALA A 410 3.04 -0.09 28.50
C ALA A 410 1.88 -0.13 29.52
N PRO A 411 0.64 0.23 29.14
CA PRO A 411 -0.51 0.20 30.05
C PRO A 411 -0.84 -1.21 30.58
N PRO A 412 -1.57 -1.33 31.71
CA PRO A 412 -1.89 -2.61 32.34
C PRO A 412 -2.55 -3.63 31.41
N SER A 413 -3.35 -3.18 30.44
CA SER A 413 -3.94 -4.03 29.41
C SER A 413 -2.88 -4.76 28.58
N LEU A 414 -1.84 -4.06 28.12
CA LEU A 414 -0.71 -4.70 27.43
C LEU A 414 0.18 -5.53 28.37
N GLN A 415 0.37 -5.11 29.63
CA GLN A 415 1.20 -5.85 30.58
C GLN A 415 0.58 -7.19 31.01
N LEU A 416 -0.73 -7.24 31.20
CA LEU A 416 -1.47 -8.44 31.65
C LEU A 416 -1.88 -9.37 30.50
N LEU A 417 -1.62 -9.01 29.23
CA LEU A 417 -1.87 -9.88 28.09
C LEU A 417 -0.80 -10.98 28.01
N SER A 418 -0.96 -12.03 28.82
CA SER A 418 -0.05 -13.18 28.91
C SER A 418 -0.49 -14.33 28.01
N ASP A 419 -1.08 -15.38 28.57
CA ASP A 419 -1.51 -16.58 27.86
C ASP A 419 -2.78 -16.32 27.03
N LEU A 420 -2.93 -17.07 25.94
CA LEU A 420 -3.93 -16.84 24.89
C LEU A 420 -4.76 -18.10 24.59
N ASP A 421 -4.87 -19.00 25.58
CA ASP A 421 -5.87 -20.06 25.57
C ASP A 421 -7.27 -19.52 25.92
N ASP A 422 -8.32 -20.31 25.66
CA ASP A 422 -9.70 -19.90 25.85
C ASP A 422 -10.05 -19.52 27.31
N GLU A 423 -9.40 -20.14 28.31
CA GLU A 423 -9.64 -19.84 29.72
C GLU A 423 -8.98 -18.51 30.11
N SER A 424 -7.71 -18.32 29.76
CA SER A 424 -6.96 -17.07 29.98
C SER A 424 -7.62 -15.87 29.28
N ILE A 425 -8.11 -16.05 28.04
CA ILE A 425 -8.84 -15.00 27.32
C ILE A 425 -10.18 -14.69 27.99
N ALA A 426 -10.93 -15.70 28.44
CA ALA A 426 -12.20 -15.49 29.13
C ALA A 426 -12.05 -14.81 30.50
N GLN A 427 -10.89 -14.96 31.16
CA GLN A 427 -10.56 -14.34 32.44
C GLN A 427 -9.78 -13.00 32.30
N TYR A 428 -9.45 -12.57 31.07
CA TYR A 428 -8.65 -11.38 30.83
C TYR A 428 -9.34 -10.10 31.37
N PRO A 429 -8.65 -9.23 32.16
CA PRO A 429 -9.33 -8.14 32.88
C PRO A 429 -9.91 -7.00 32.04
N TYR A 430 -9.57 -6.90 30.75
CA TYR A 430 -9.94 -5.77 29.88
C TYR A 430 -10.56 -6.23 28.54
N PRO A 431 -11.61 -7.07 28.55
CA PRO A 431 -12.14 -7.72 27.35
C PRO A 431 -12.57 -6.74 26.26
N GLU A 432 -12.97 -5.52 26.62
CA GLU A 432 -13.43 -4.47 25.71
C GLU A 432 -12.32 -3.84 24.84
N VAL A 433 -11.04 -4.01 25.21
CA VAL A 433 -9.87 -3.55 24.44
C VAL A 433 -8.92 -4.68 24.03
N LEU A 434 -9.28 -5.93 24.26
CA LEU A 434 -8.44 -7.11 23.97
C LEU A 434 -7.90 -7.14 22.53
N GLU A 435 -8.76 -6.89 21.52
CA GLU A 435 -8.35 -6.87 20.11
C GLU A 435 -7.38 -5.72 19.77
N TYR A 436 -7.42 -4.60 20.52
CA TYR A 436 -6.48 -3.50 20.39
C TYR A 436 -5.14 -3.85 21.03
N ALA A 437 -5.16 -4.37 22.27
CA ALA A 437 -3.96 -4.80 22.99
C ALA A 437 -3.21 -5.89 22.21
N GLY A 438 -3.94 -6.88 21.67
CA GLY A 438 -3.37 -7.93 20.83
C GLY A 438 -2.73 -7.41 19.55
N CYS A 439 -3.39 -6.46 18.88
CA CYS A 439 -2.84 -5.77 17.70
C CYS A 439 -1.54 -5.01 18.05
N ILE A 440 -1.57 -4.14 19.06
CA ILE A 440 -0.41 -3.32 19.45
C ILE A 440 0.77 -4.20 19.89
N GLU A 441 0.53 -5.29 20.62
CA GLU A 441 1.59 -6.22 20.98
C GLU A 441 2.17 -6.95 19.75
N ALA A 442 1.35 -7.32 18.77
CA ALA A 442 1.85 -7.92 17.53
C ALA A 442 2.78 -6.94 16.77
N TYR A 443 2.44 -5.64 16.75
CA TYR A 443 3.34 -4.61 16.20
C TYR A 443 4.61 -4.43 17.03
N GLU A 444 4.56 -4.48 18.37
CA GLU A 444 5.74 -4.40 19.22
C GLU A 444 6.73 -5.53 18.88
N LYS A 445 6.24 -6.78 18.87
CA LYS A 445 7.06 -7.96 18.58
C LYS A 445 7.61 -7.92 17.14
N ALA A 446 6.79 -7.52 16.17
CA ALA A 446 7.23 -7.31 14.78
C ALA A 446 8.25 -6.16 14.65
N THR A 447 8.18 -5.13 15.49
CA THR A 447 9.16 -4.03 15.51
C THR A 447 10.52 -4.48 16.03
N PHE A 448 10.57 -5.37 17.04
CA PHE A 448 11.81 -6.05 17.44
C PHE A 448 12.40 -6.90 16.29
N VAL A 449 11.57 -7.71 15.61
CA VAL A 449 12.00 -8.51 14.45
C VAL A 449 12.56 -7.61 13.33
N HIS A 450 11.87 -6.53 13.00
CA HIS A 450 12.30 -5.59 11.97
C HIS A 450 13.61 -4.86 12.33
N LEU A 451 13.78 -4.45 13.60
CA LEU A 451 15.05 -3.91 14.09
C LEU A 451 16.19 -4.92 13.94
N LEU A 452 15.97 -6.19 14.27
CA LEU A 452 16.95 -7.26 14.11
C LEU A 452 17.33 -7.48 12.63
N GLN A 453 16.36 -7.45 11.72
CA GLN A 453 16.58 -7.51 10.27
C GLN A 453 17.43 -6.34 9.77
N VAL A 454 17.08 -5.09 10.11
CA VAL A 454 17.81 -3.88 9.70
C VAL A 454 19.23 -3.86 10.30
N ALA A 455 19.39 -4.24 11.57
CA ALA A 455 20.70 -4.31 12.21
C ALA A 455 21.58 -5.42 11.62
N GLY A 456 21.00 -6.56 11.25
CA GLY A 456 21.70 -7.69 10.64
C GLY A 456 21.98 -7.57 9.14
N ALA A 457 21.27 -6.69 8.44
CA ALA A 457 21.44 -6.52 7.00
C ALA A 457 22.90 -6.21 6.63
N GLY A 458 23.44 -6.99 5.68
CA GLY A 458 24.84 -6.93 5.24
C GLY A 458 25.85 -7.68 6.13
N ARG A 459 25.42 -8.34 7.22
CA ARG A 459 26.31 -8.96 8.20
C ARG A 459 26.24 -10.49 8.18
N VAL A 460 27.40 -11.14 8.21
CA VAL A 460 27.51 -12.61 8.38
C VAL A 460 27.37 -12.93 9.87
N GLY A 461 26.51 -13.90 10.22
CA GLY A 461 26.41 -14.43 11.59
C GLY A 461 25.90 -13.42 12.63
N TRP A 462 25.14 -12.40 12.23
CA TRP A 462 24.55 -11.42 13.16
C TRP A 462 23.67 -12.07 14.23
N ILE A 463 22.83 -13.02 13.83
CA ILE A 463 22.03 -13.85 14.74
C ILE A 463 22.68 -15.23 14.80
N THR A 464 23.38 -15.49 15.91
CA THR A 464 24.00 -16.78 16.21
C THR A 464 23.05 -17.73 16.96
N ASP A 465 22.12 -17.18 17.73
CA ASP A 465 21.06 -17.90 18.43
C ASP A 465 19.71 -17.34 17.97
N TRP A 466 18.86 -18.21 17.44
CA TRP A 466 17.55 -17.86 16.90
C TRP A 466 16.42 -17.97 17.91
N THR A 467 16.67 -18.48 19.12
CA THR A 467 15.66 -18.70 20.16
C THR A 467 14.81 -17.44 20.46
N TYR A 468 15.46 -16.27 20.53
CA TYR A 468 14.75 -15.00 20.74
C TYR A 468 13.91 -14.58 19.53
N MET A 469 14.40 -14.79 18.31
CA MET A 469 13.67 -14.49 17.08
C MET A 469 12.45 -15.40 16.93
N ASP A 470 12.63 -16.70 17.14
CA ASP A 470 11.56 -17.70 17.05
C ASP A 470 10.48 -17.41 18.11
N MET A 471 10.86 -17.02 19.35
CA MET A 471 9.93 -16.56 20.38
C MET A 471 9.10 -15.33 19.93
N LEU A 472 9.73 -14.33 19.30
CA LEU A 472 9.03 -13.15 18.77
C LEU A 472 8.04 -13.55 17.66
N VAL A 473 8.49 -14.38 16.70
CA VAL A 473 7.70 -14.85 15.55
C VAL A 473 6.48 -15.65 16.03
N SER A 474 6.68 -16.69 16.85
CA SER A 474 5.56 -17.51 17.33
C SER A 474 4.60 -16.71 18.21
N ARG A 475 5.06 -15.69 18.97
CA ARG A 475 4.16 -14.79 19.70
C ARG A 475 3.30 -13.93 18.78
N ILE A 476 3.86 -13.38 17.70
CA ILE A 476 3.07 -12.64 16.69
C ILE A 476 2.00 -13.55 16.09
N LEU A 477 2.37 -14.76 15.68
CA LEU A 477 1.43 -15.70 15.07
C LEU A 477 0.32 -16.14 16.05
N LEU A 478 0.66 -16.36 17.33
CA LEU A 478 -0.32 -16.69 18.38
C LEU A 478 -1.29 -15.54 18.67
N LEU A 479 -0.82 -14.30 18.73
CA LEU A 479 -1.65 -13.10 18.88
C LEU A 479 -2.65 -12.97 17.72
N ILE A 480 -2.17 -13.11 16.48
CA ILE A 480 -3.03 -13.03 15.29
C ILE A 480 -4.03 -14.19 15.26
N CYS A 481 -3.56 -15.41 15.55
CA CYS A 481 -4.39 -16.62 15.51
C CYS A 481 -5.58 -16.54 16.48
N ASN A 482 -5.36 -16.06 17.70
CA ASN A 482 -6.41 -16.01 18.72
C ASN A 482 -7.21 -14.71 18.69
N LEU A 483 -6.57 -13.56 18.48
CA LEU A 483 -7.18 -12.24 18.70
C LEU A 483 -7.57 -11.48 17.42
N SER A 484 -7.15 -11.91 16.23
CA SER A 484 -7.46 -11.22 14.97
C SER A 484 -8.40 -12.05 14.09
N LYS A 485 -9.67 -11.64 14.02
CA LYS A 485 -10.71 -12.29 13.21
C LYS A 485 -11.32 -11.31 12.20
N GLY A 486 -11.83 -11.82 11.09
CA GLY A 486 -12.62 -11.00 10.16
C GLY A 486 -11.87 -9.82 9.57
N VAL A 487 -12.49 -8.64 9.60
CA VAL A 487 -11.88 -7.38 9.15
C VAL A 487 -10.67 -7.00 10.04
N GLY A 488 -10.67 -7.40 11.32
CA GLY A 488 -9.56 -7.21 12.25
C GLY A 488 -8.23 -7.81 11.78
N GLN A 489 -8.25 -8.83 10.91
CA GLN A 489 -7.03 -9.40 10.31
C GLN A 489 -6.28 -8.39 9.42
N LEU A 490 -6.96 -7.38 8.85
CA LEU A 490 -6.31 -6.32 8.06
C LEU A 490 -5.42 -5.42 8.93
N ALA A 491 -5.74 -5.26 10.22
CA ALA A 491 -4.97 -4.39 11.12
C ALA A 491 -3.57 -4.95 11.37
N VAL A 492 -3.40 -6.28 11.29
CA VAL A 492 -2.18 -7.02 11.64
C VAL A 492 -1.44 -7.57 10.40
N LEU A 493 -1.70 -7.02 9.22
CA LEU A 493 -1.05 -7.43 7.97
C LEU A 493 0.48 -7.23 8.00
N TRP A 494 0.96 -6.08 8.48
CA TRP A 494 2.40 -5.85 8.62
C TRP A 494 3.07 -6.80 9.62
N PRO A 495 2.58 -7.00 10.87
CA PRO A 495 3.09 -8.03 11.77
C PRO A 495 3.09 -9.45 11.18
N LEU A 496 1.99 -9.87 10.53
CA LEU A 496 1.88 -11.17 9.88
C LEU A 496 2.97 -11.35 8.81
N PHE A 497 3.23 -10.31 8.02
CA PHE A 497 4.25 -10.31 6.99
C PHE A 497 5.67 -10.41 7.57
N ILE A 498 5.99 -9.62 8.59
CA ILE A 498 7.29 -9.64 9.27
C ILE A 498 7.56 -11.00 9.92
N ALA A 499 6.58 -11.57 10.64
CA ALA A 499 6.66 -12.93 11.16
C ALA A 499 6.80 -13.96 10.03
N GLY A 500 6.06 -13.76 8.93
CA GLY A 500 6.15 -14.56 7.71
C GLY A 500 7.54 -14.61 7.08
N GLN A 501 8.26 -13.48 7.05
CA GLN A 501 9.64 -13.45 6.53
C GLN A 501 10.60 -14.30 7.39
N GLU A 502 10.34 -14.40 8.69
CA GLU A 502 11.27 -14.96 9.66
C GLU A 502 10.92 -16.34 10.21
N THR A 503 9.72 -16.85 9.98
CA THR A 503 9.38 -18.25 10.32
C THR A 503 10.23 -19.28 9.56
N ARG A 504 10.64 -20.33 10.27
CA ARG A 504 11.33 -21.52 9.73
C ARG A 504 10.46 -22.76 9.66
N MET A 505 9.36 -22.79 10.40
CA MET A 505 8.54 -23.97 10.60
C MET A 505 7.52 -24.10 9.48
N GLU A 506 7.36 -25.29 8.90
CA GLU A 506 6.45 -25.47 7.75
C GLU A 506 4.98 -25.23 8.13
N ASP A 507 4.58 -25.55 9.37
CA ASP A 507 3.22 -25.30 9.87
C ASP A 507 2.93 -23.81 10.07
N GLU A 508 3.90 -23.03 10.56
CA GLU A 508 3.79 -21.57 10.66
C GLU A 508 3.74 -20.92 9.27
N GLN A 509 4.58 -21.36 8.32
CA GLN A 509 4.52 -20.90 6.92
C GLN A 509 3.18 -21.25 6.27
N LYS A 510 2.61 -22.42 6.58
CA LYS A 510 1.28 -22.84 6.12
C LYS A 510 0.18 -21.96 6.72
N TYR A 511 0.24 -21.66 8.01
CA TYR A 511 -0.67 -20.74 8.68
C TYR A 511 -0.61 -19.33 8.04
N VAL A 512 0.59 -18.74 7.93
CA VAL A 512 0.78 -17.42 7.31
C VAL A 512 0.25 -17.38 5.88
N ARG A 513 0.51 -18.41 5.07
CA ARG A 513 -0.05 -18.54 3.71
C ARG A 513 -1.58 -18.55 3.72
N GLN A 514 -2.20 -19.37 4.57
CA GLN A 514 -3.65 -19.46 4.67
C GLN A 514 -4.26 -18.11 5.09
N THR A 515 -3.73 -17.45 6.13
CA THR A 515 -4.21 -16.14 6.56
C THR A 515 -4.05 -15.08 5.47
N MET A 516 -2.92 -15.07 4.75
CA MET A 516 -2.73 -14.20 3.58
C MET A 516 -3.72 -14.51 2.45
N GLU A 517 -4.05 -15.78 2.18
CA GLU A 517 -5.06 -16.16 1.19
C GLU A 517 -6.48 -15.73 1.60
N GLU A 518 -6.84 -15.89 2.87
CA GLU A 518 -8.11 -15.41 3.43
C GLU A 518 -8.24 -13.88 3.32
N LEU A 519 -7.16 -13.13 3.57
CA LEU A 519 -7.13 -11.67 3.48
C LEU A 519 -7.40 -11.14 2.06
N LYS A 520 -7.15 -11.91 0.99
CA LYS A 520 -7.40 -11.50 -0.41
C LYS A 520 -8.87 -11.14 -0.66
N ARG A 521 -9.81 -11.73 0.10
CA ARG A 521 -11.26 -11.46 -0.03
C ARG A 521 -11.63 -9.99 0.20
N PHE A 522 -10.79 -9.24 0.92
CA PHE A 522 -10.97 -7.80 1.16
C PHE A 522 -10.52 -6.91 -0.01
N GLY A 523 -10.00 -7.49 -1.10
CA GLY A 523 -9.70 -6.78 -2.34
C GLY A 523 -8.44 -5.90 -2.31
N PHE A 524 -7.55 -6.06 -1.33
CA PHE A 524 -6.26 -5.38 -1.27
C PHE A 524 -5.14 -6.25 -1.85
N LYS A 525 -4.59 -5.87 -3.01
CA LYS A 525 -3.55 -6.64 -3.72
C LYS A 525 -2.15 -6.55 -3.11
N ASN A 526 -1.94 -5.69 -2.12
CA ASN A 526 -0.68 -5.70 -1.37
C ASN A 526 -0.49 -7.02 -0.61
N VAL A 527 -1.59 -7.69 -0.22
CA VAL A 527 -1.62 -9.05 0.32
C VAL A 527 -1.09 -10.08 -0.70
N ASP A 528 -1.53 -10.00 -1.97
CA ASP A 528 -1.01 -10.89 -3.04
C ASP A 528 0.51 -10.73 -3.19
N LYS A 529 0.99 -9.48 -3.29
CA LYS A 529 2.42 -9.19 -3.44
C LYS A 529 3.25 -9.57 -2.21
N ALA A 530 2.69 -9.41 -1.01
CA ALA A 530 3.30 -9.85 0.23
C ALA A 530 3.50 -11.36 0.21
N LEU A 531 2.47 -12.13 -0.15
CA LEU A 531 2.56 -13.58 -0.24
C LEU A 531 3.54 -14.04 -1.33
N GLU A 532 3.54 -13.40 -2.51
CA GLU A 532 4.55 -13.67 -3.56
C GLU A 532 5.99 -13.45 -3.06
N HIS A 533 6.23 -12.40 -2.26
CA HIS A 533 7.53 -12.15 -1.64
C HIS A 533 7.87 -13.22 -0.59
N LEU A 534 6.92 -13.60 0.28
CA LEU A 534 7.13 -14.63 1.31
C LEU A 534 7.49 -15.99 0.70
N GLU A 535 6.81 -16.41 -0.37
CA GLU A 535 7.18 -17.64 -1.10
C GLU A 535 8.61 -17.59 -1.64
N GLY A 536 9.05 -16.41 -2.12
CA GLY A 536 10.44 -16.17 -2.52
C GLY A 536 11.42 -16.32 -1.35
N VAL A 537 11.11 -15.77 -0.18
CA VAL A 537 11.93 -15.88 1.04
C VAL A 537 11.99 -17.34 1.52
N TRP A 538 10.86 -18.06 1.60
CA TRP A 538 10.81 -19.46 2.02
C TRP A 538 11.50 -20.40 1.02
N PHE A 539 11.41 -20.11 -0.28
CA PHE A 539 12.18 -20.82 -1.30
C PHE A 539 13.69 -20.58 -1.14
N LYS A 540 14.12 -19.32 -0.95
CA LYS A 540 15.52 -18.97 -0.72
C LYS A 540 16.07 -19.65 0.53
N ARG A 541 15.29 -19.66 1.62
CA ARG A 541 15.65 -20.30 2.90
C ARG A 541 15.82 -21.81 2.79
N ARG A 542 14.94 -22.50 2.05
CA ARG A 542 15.12 -23.93 1.72
C ARG A 542 16.32 -24.19 0.80
N SER A 543 16.61 -23.25 -0.12
CA SER A 543 17.75 -23.35 -1.06
C SER A 543 19.11 -23.09 -0.41
N PHE A 544 19.16 -22.32 0.68
CA PHE A 544 20.38 -21.97 1.40
C PHE A 544 20.24 -22.27 2.91
N PRO A 545 20.29 -23.55 3.35
CA PRO A 545 20.10 -23.93 4.75
C PRO A 545 21.15 -23.35 5.71
N GLY A 546 22.37 -23.07 5.22
CA GLY A 546 23.41 -22.36 5.97
C GLY A 546 23.19 -20.85 6.11
N GLY A 547 22.04 -20.34 5.68
CA GLY A 547 21.71 -18.91 5.62
C GLY A 547 22.30 -18.21 4.40
N TRP A 548 21.98 -16.91 4.27
CA TRP A 548 22.57 -15.99 3.31
C TRP A 548 22.73 -14.61 3.96
N ILE A 549 23.59 -13.76 3.40
CA ILE A 549 23.67 -12.36 3.81
C ILE A 549 22.48 -11.63 3.19
N GLN A 550 21.45 -11.34 3.98
CA GLN A 550 20.34 -10.50 3.55
C GLN A 550 20.83 -9.05 3.42
N THR A 551 20.47 -8.36 2.33
CA THR A 551 20.80 -6.94 2.15
C THR A 551 19.67 -6.06 2.67
N LEU A 552 19.93 -4.76 2.91
CA LEU A 552 18.85 -3.82 3.25
C LEU A 552 17.76 -3.76 2.17
N GLU A 553 18.13 -3.98 0.90
CA GLU A 553 17.20 -4.03 -0.24
C GLU A 553 16.41 -5.35 -0.32
N GLU A 554 16.81 -6.38 0.42
CA GLU A 554 16.03 -7.61 0.62
C GLU A 554 15.13 -7.54 1.86
N VAL A 555 15.47 -6.69 2.84
CA VAL A 555 14.58 -6.37 3.99
C VAL A 555 13.47 -5.42 3.53
N GLN A 556 13.81 -4.40 2.73
CA GLN A 556 12.87 -3.40 2.19
C GLN A 556 12.12 -3.94 0.97
N THR A 557 10.81 -4.13 1.08
CA THR A 557 10.00 -4.82 0.06
C THR A 557 9.42 -3.86 -0.99
N ASN A 558 9.33 -2.57 -0.68
CA ASN A 558 8.59 -1.53 -1.40
C ASN A 558 7.08 -1.81 -1.56
N ILE A 559 6.56 -2.78 -0.81
CA ILE A 559 5.12 -3.07 -0.71
C ILE A 559 4.60 -2.23 0.46
N LEU A 560 3.67 -1.32 0.19
CA LEU A 560 3.00 -0.57 1.26
C LEU A 560 2.07 -1.54 2.01
N LEU A 561 2.58 -2.07 3.12
CA LEU A 561 1.86 -2.89 4.07
C LEU A 561 1.55 -2.01 5.28
N PRO A 562 0.30 -1.53 5.40
CA PRO A 562 -0.15 -0.73 6.52
C PRO A 562 -0.26 -1.59 7.81
#